data_AF-A0A2V7RS12-F1
#
_entry.id   AF-A0A2V7RS12-F1
#
_cell.length_a   1.000
_cell.length_b   1.000
_cell.length_c   1.000
_cell.angle_alpha   90.00
_cell.angle_beta   90.00
_cell.angle_gamma   90.00
#
_symmetry.space_group_name_H-M   'P 1'
#
loop_
_entity.id
_entity.type
_entity.pdbx_description
1 polymer ?
#
loop_
_entity_poly.entity_id
_entity_poly.type
_entity_poly.pdbx_seq_one_letter_code
_entity_poly.pdbx_strand_id
1 'polypeptide(L)'
;FVAPEGYVPRSGELRFDMFEAEYTHKGERCTFETLVRRFRLRDRALRAIGEIVHDIDCKDAKFDRTEAAGVERLLGGIARESATDTTRLRRGAIVFDNLYQSFGGSRRGSVPRGKR
;
A
#
# COMPACT_ATOMS: atom_id res chain seq x y z
N PHE A 1 -18.31 -1.93 4.17
CA PHE A 1 -17.87 -3.27 4.56
C PHE A 1 -18.87 -4.28 4.04
N VAL A 2 -18.41 -5.31 3.35
CA VAL A 2 -19.23 -6.47 2.95
C VAL A 2 -19.25 -7.45 4.11
N ALA A 3 -20.39 -8.09 4.36
CA ALA A 3 -20.50 -9.08 5.43
C ALA A 3 -19.48 -10.22 5.21
N PRO A 4 -18.84 -10.72 6.28
CA PRO A 4 -17.81 -11.75 6.18
C PRO A 4 -18.33 -13.05 5.56
N GLU A 5 -19.56 -13.45 5.84
CA GLU A 5 -20.14 -14.67 5.26
C GLU A 5 -21.23 -14.38 4.21
N GLY A 6 -21.30 -15.25 3.20
CA GLY A 6 -22.47 -15.36 2.31
C GLY A 6 -22.43 -14.52 1.03
N TYR A 7 -21.36 -13.77 0.74
CA TYR A 7 -21.22 -13.13 -0.56
C TYR A 7 -20.87 -14.16 -1.64
N VAL A 8 -21.74 -14.32 -2.63
CA VAL A 8 -21.51 -15.16 -3.80
C VAL A 8 -20.95 -14.29 -4.92
N PRO A 9 -19.67 -14.44 -5.31
CA PRO A 9 -19.07 -13.64 -6.37
C PRO A 9 -19.74 -13.96 -7.71
N ARG A 10 -19.87 -12.93 -8.56
CA ARG A 10 -20.32 -13.11 -9.94
C ARG A 10 -19.23 -13.84 -10.75
N SER A 11 -19.62 -14.43 -11.87
CA SER A 11 -18.66 -15.03 -12.80
C SER A 11 -17.60 -14.00 -13.22
N GLY A 12 -16.32 -14.32 -13.00
CA GLY A 12 -15.19 -13.44 -13.31
C GLY A 12 -14.87 -12.36 -12.27
N GLU A 13 -15.61 -12.30 -11.17
CA GLU A 13 -15.35 -11.38 -10.07
C GLU A 13 -14.20 -11.88 -9.19
N LEU A 14 -13.30 -10.96 -8.82
CA LEU A 14 -12.22 -11.22 -7.87
C LEU A 14 -12.50 -10.42 -6.59
N ARG A 15 -12.59 -11.13 -5.46
CA ARG A 15 -12.80 -10.51 -4.16
C ARG A 15 -11.47 -10.01 -3.62
N PHE A 16 -11.53 -8.90 -2.91
CA PHE A 16 -10.38 -8.22 -2.35
C PHE A 16 -10.66 -7.83 -0.90
N ASP A 17 -9.73 -8.15 -0.02
CA ASP A 17 -9.69 -7.69 1.37
C ASP A 17 -11.00 -7.91 2.16
N MET A 18 -11.57 -9.08 1.95
CA MET A 18 -12.72 -9.58 2.69
C MET A 18 -12.50 -11.04 3.09
N PHE A 19 -13.36 -11.55 3.97
CA PHE A 19 -13.29 -12.95 4.40
C PHE A 19 -13.39 -13.90 3.21
N GLU A 20 -12.56 -14.95 3.22
CA GLU A 20 -12.44 -15.96 2.16
C GLU A 20 -12.16 -15.44 0.74
N ALA A 21 -11.75 -14.17 0.58
CA ALA A 21 -11.41 -13.61 -0.73
C ALA A 21 -10.16 -14.25 -1.36
N GLU A 22 -10.08 -14.23 -2.69
CA GLU A 22 -8.93 -14.72 -3.45
C GLU A 22 -7.64 -13.96 -3.08
N TYR A 23 -7.80 -12.66 -2.79
CA TYR A 23 -6.77 -11.74 -2.33
C TYR A 23 -7.20 -11.12 -1.01
N THR A 24 -6.66 -11.65 0.08
CA THR A 24 -6.90 -11.19 1.45
C THR A 24 -5.62 -11.40 2.26
N HIS A 25 -5.66 -11.13 3.56
CA HIS A 25 -4.58 -11.42 4.49
C HIS A 25 -4.19 -12.90 4.43
N LYS A 26 -2.90 -13.21 4.53
CA LYS A 26 -2.40 -14.60 4.52
C LYS A 26 -1.32 -14.82 5.56
N GLY A 27 -1.71 -15.41 6.68
CA GLY A 27 -0.87 -15.46 7.88
C GLY A 27 -0.65 -14.03 8.38
N GLU A 28 0.58 -13.71 8.76
CA GLU A 28 0.98 -12.37 9.21
C GLU A 28 1.27 -11.39 8.06
N ARG A 29 0.58 -11.51 6.93
CA ARG A 29 0.75 -10.58 5.81
C ARG A 29 -0.56 -9.88 5.53
N CYS A 30 -0.51 -8.56 5.39
CA CYS A 30 -1.63 -7.78 4.90
C CYS A 30 -1.94 -8.13 3.43
N THR A 31 -3.07 -7.66 2.93
CA THR A 31 -3.49 -7.95 1.55
C THR A 31 -2.48 -7.42 0.52
N PHE A 32 -1.85 -6.26 0.75
CA PHE A 32 -0.84 -5.69 -0.15
C PHE A 32 0.41 -6.58 -0.25
N GLU A 33 0.97 -7.03 0.87
CA GLU A 33 2.11 -7.97 0.89
C GLU A 33 1.76 -9.29 0.21
N THR A 34 0.53 -9.76 0.40
CA THR A 34 0.02 -10.97 -0.26
C THR A 34 0.02 -10.82 -1.79
N LEU A 35 -0.40 -9.66 -2.31
CA LEU A 35 -0.34 -9.36 -3.74
C LEU A 35 1.09 -9.33 -4.26
N VAL A 36 1.99 -8.57 -3.62
CA VAL A 36 3.41 -8.46 -4.00
C VAL A 36 4.05 -9.86 -4.09
N ARG A 37 3.78 -10.72 -3.11
CA ARG A 37 4.27 -12.10 -3.08
C ARG A 37 3.64 -12.96 -4.19
N ARG A 38 2.32 -12.91 -4.35
CA ARG A 38 1.58 -13.77 -5.30
C ARG A 38 1.92 -13.46 -6.75
N PHE A 39 2.18 -12.20 -7.07
CA PHE A 39 2.62 -11.77 -8.39
C PHE A 39 4.15 -11.79 -8.58
N ARG A 40 4.90 -12.28 -7.59
CA ARG A 40 6.37 -12.43 -7.64
C ARG A 40 7.09 -11.10 -7.97
N LEU A 41 6.55 -9.98 -7.50
CA LEU A 41 7.12 -8.66 -7.74
C LEU A 41 8.38 -8.49 -6.89
N ARG A 42 9.55 -8.43 -7.53
CA ARG A 42 10.86 -8.28 -6.87
C ARG A 42 11.32 -6.82 -6.94
N ASP A 43 10.56 -5.94 -6.32
CA ASP A 43 10.82 -4.50 -6.31
C ASP A 43 11.04 -3.99 -4.88
N ARG A 44 12.12 -3.23 -4.67
CA ARG A 44 12.50 -2.72 -3.34
C ARG A 44 11.55 -1.64 -2.84
N ALA A 45 10.98 -0.83 -3.74
CA ALA A 45 10.03 0.22 -3.39
C ALA A 45 8.69 -0.40 -2.98
N LEU A 46 8.24 -1.42 -3.70
CA LEU A 46 7.05 -2.18 -3.29
C LEU A 46 7.26 -2.88 -1.94
N ARG A 47 8.47 -3.39 -1.65
CA ARG A 47 8.76 -3.94 -0.32
C ARG A 47 8.62 -2.89 0.77
N ALA A 48 9.27 -1.74 0.63
CA ALA A 48 9.19 -0.66 1.61
C ALA A 48 7.76 -0.15 1.82
N ILE A 49 6.98 -0.01 0.73
CA ILE A 49 5.56 0.33 0.82
C ILE A 49 4.78 -0.77 1.54
N GLY A 50 5.06 -2.04 1.27
CA GLY A 50 4.40 -3.16 1.93
C GLY A 50 4.60 -3.17 3.44
N GLU A 51 5.82 -2.86 3.91
CA GLU A 51 6.14 -2.73 5.33
C GLU A 51 5.36 -1.57 5.98
N ILE A 52 5.29 -0.40 5.32
CA ILE A 52 4.47 0.73 5.79
C ILE A 52 2.99 0.36 5.88
N VAL A 53 2.45 -0.25 4.82
CA VAL A 53 1.03 -0.63 4.77
C VAL A 53 0.73 -1.68 5.85
N HIS A 54 1.63 -2.64 6.08
CA HIS A 54 1.51 -3.64 7.13
C HIS A 54 1.35 -2.99 8.51
N ASP A 55 2.26 -2.09 8.89
CA ASP A 55 2.20 -1.45 10.21
C ASP A 55 0.90 -0.63 10.39
N ILE A 56 0.40 -0.01 9.31
CA ILE A 56 -0.84 0.77 9.33
C ILE A 56 -2.07 -0.13 9.45
N ASP A 57 -2.08 -1.27 8.78
CA ASP A 57 -3.24 -2.13 8.61
C ASP A 57 -3.35 -3.18 9.73
N CYS A 58 -2.23 -3.83 10.07
CA CYS A 58 -2.15 -4.89 11.08
C CYS A 58 -1.94 -4.34 12.51
N LYS A 59 -1.43 -3.11 12.67
CA LYS A 59 -1.25 -2.43 13.97
C LYS A 59 -0.40 -3.19 15.00
N ASP A 60 0.51 -4.03 14.53
CA ASP A 60 1.40 -4.84 15.37
C ASP A 60 2.84 -4.29 15.48
N ALA A 61 3.12 -3.19 14.76
CA ALA A 61 4.43 -2.53 14.70
C ALA A 61 5.59 -3.48 14.32
N LYS A 62 5.30 -4.48 13.47
CA LYS A 62 6.26 -5.51 13.08
C LYS A 62 7.49 -4.96 12.38
N PHE A 63 7.34 -3.94 11.52
CA PHE A 63 8.44 -3.37 10.75
C PHE A 63 8.97 -2.05 11.33
N ASP A 64 8.11 -1.30 12.02
CA ASP A 64 8.42 -0.05 12.73
C ASP A 64 9.18 0.96 11.85
N ARG A 65 8.69 1.14 10.62
CA ARG A 65 9.29 2.11 9.71
C ARG A 65 9.04 3.53 10.19
N THR A 66 10.07 4.36 10.21
CA THR A 66 9.97 5.78 10.62
C THR A 66 8.96 6.58 9.77
N GLU A 67 8.73 6.16 8.51
CA GLU A 67 7.74 6.80 7.65
C GLU A 67 6.28 6.44 8.01
N ALA A 68 6.03 5.30 8.68
CA ALA A 68 4.70 4.71 8.80
C ALA A 68 3.70 5.62 9.53
N ALA A 69 4.08 6.17 10.69
CA ALA A 69 3.21 7.07 11.46
C ALA A 69 2.86 8.35 10.67
N GLY A 70 3.79 8.87 9.87
CA GLY A 70 3.56 10.03 9.01
C GLY A 70 2.59 9.73 7.87
N VAL A 71 2.77 8.58 7.21
CA VAL A 71 1.88 8.11 6.14
C VAL A 71 0.48 7.85 6.69
N GLU A 72 0.36 7.19 7.84
CA GLU A 72 -0.94 6.98 8.52
C GLU A 72 -1.65 8.31 8.77
N ARG A 73 -0.95 9.29 9.34
CA ARG A 73 -1.52 10.60 9.65
C ARG A 73 -2.04 11.30 8.40
N LEU A 74 -1.29 11.20 7.29
CA LEU A 74 -1.66 11.77 5.99
C LEU A 74 -2.89 11.08 5.40
N LEU A 75 -2.91 9.74 5.38
CA LEU A 75 -4.05 8.95 4.89
C LEU A 75 -5.31 9.21 5.74
N GLY A 76 -5.17 9.31 7.05
CA GLY A 76 -6.27 9.68 7.95
C GLY A 76 -6.81 11.09 7.65
N GLY A 77 -5.95 12.05 7.31
CA GLY A 77 -6.36 13.38 6.84
C GLY A 77 -7.12 13.31 5.51
N ILE A 78 -6.61 12.56 4.53
CA ILE A 78 -7.30 12.33 3.26
C ILE A 78 -8.69 11.72 3.49
N ALA A 79 -8.80 10.72 4.36
CA ALA A 79 -10.07 10.06 4.66
C ALA A 79 -11.09 11.03 5.28
N ARG A 80 -10.67 11.86 6.24
CA ARG A 80 -11.54 12.86 6.89
C ARG A 80 -12.02 13.95 5.94
N GLU A 81 -11.12 14.48 5.11
CA GLU A 81 -11.42 15.61 4.22
C GLU A 81 -12.11 15.22 2.91
N SER A 82 -12.12 13.93 2.55
CA SER A 82 -12.65 13.48 1.26
C SER A 82 -14.03 12.84 1.43
N ALA A 83 -15.04 13.47 0.83
CA ALA A 83 -16.44 13.06 0.93
C ALA A 83 -16.76 11.73 0.21
N THR A 84 -15.96 11.34 -0.79
CA THR A 84 -16.20 10.14 -1.61
C THR A 84 -14.98 9.23 -1.65
N ASP A 85 -15.23 7.93 -1.77
CA ASP A 85 -14.17 6.93 -1.90
C ASP A 85 -13.31 7.16 -3.14
N THR A 86 -13.91 7.57 -4.26
CA THR A 86 -13.17 7.95 -5.48
C THR A 86 -12.15 9.06 -5.21
N THR A 87 -12.52 10.05 -4.40
CA THR A 87 -11.61 11.15 -4.03
C THR A 87 -10.50 10.67 -3.10
N ARG A 88 -10.84 9.80 -2.13
CA ARG A 88 -9.86 9.16 -1.23
C ARG A 88 -8.84 8.35 -2.02
N LEU A 89 -9.31 7.52 -2.96
CA LEU A 89 -8.47 6.70 -3.83
C LEU A 89 -7.55 7.57 -4.69
N ARG A 90 -8.09 8.62 -5.36
CA ARG A 90 -7.27 9.51 -6.19
C ARG A 90 -6.16 10.19 -5.39
N ARG A 91 -6.48 10.72 -4.20
CA ARG A 91 -5.50 11.42 -3.35
C ARG A 91 -4.50 10.46 -2.72
N GLY A 92 -4.96 9.30 -2.25
CA GLY A 92 -4.12 8.25 -1.68
C GLY A 92 -3.16 7.64 -2.70
N ALA A 93 -3.62 7.42 -3.94
CA ALA A 93 -2.77 6.93 -5.02
C ALA A 93 -1.56 7.83 -5.25
N ILE A 94 -1.75 9.16 -5.28
CA ILE A 94 -0.66 10.13 -5.41
C ILE A 94 0.37 9.99 -4.28
N VAL A 95 -0.07 9.71 -3.04
CA VAL A 95 0.86 9.47 -1.91
C VAL A 95 1.72 8.24 -2.18
N PHE A 96 1.09 7.12 -2.53
CA PHE A 96 1.81 5.87 -2.79
C PHE A 96 2.70 5.93 -4.04
N ASP A 97 2.29 6.64 -5.09
CA ASP A 97 3.12 6.89 -6.27
C ASP A 97 4.40 7.66 -5.90
N ASN A 98 4.28 8.70 -5.07
CA ASN A 98 5.43 9.48 -4.62
C ASN A 98 6.34 8.66 -3.68
N LEU A 99 5.77 7.85 -2.79
CA LEU A 99 6.54 6.90 -1.96
C LEU A 99 7.29 5.90 -2.84
N TYR A 100 6.63 5.38 -3.88
CA TYR A 100 7.24 4.45 -4.82
C TYR A 100 8.43 5.08 -5.53
N GLN A 101 8.30 6.32 -6.03
CA GLN A 101 9.43 7.04 -6.64
C GLN A 101 10.56 7.32 -5.64
N SER A 102 10.23 7.67 -4.40
CA SER A 102 11.20 7.92 -3.33
C SER A 102 12.06 6.69 -3.03
N PHE A 103 11.42 5.53 -2.81
CA PHE A 103 12.12 4.27 -2.53
C PHE A 103 12.74 3.61 -3.78
N GLY A 104 12.17 3.86 -4.96
CA GLY A 104 12.66 3.37 -6.25
C GLY A 104 14.05 3.92 -6.60
N GLY A 105 14.42 5.04 -6.01
CA GLY A 105 15.71 5.71 -6.21
C GLY A 105 15.67 6.60 -7.46
N SER A 106 16.01 7.87 -7.23
CA SER A 106 16.24 8.84 -8.28
C SER A 106 17.27 8.32 -9.29
N ARG A 107 16.84 8.06 -10.53
CA ARG A 107 17.75 8.04 -11.70
C ARG A 107 18.17 9.45 -12.12
N ARG A 108 18.22 10.45 -11.22
CA ARG A 108 18.97 11.68 -11.54
C ARG A 108 20.45 11.33 -11.47
N GLY A 109 21.02 11.12 -12.65
CA GLY A 109 22.44 10.92 -12.84
C GLY A 109 23.24 11.91 -12.01
N SER A 110 24.29 11.42 -11.39
CA SER A 110 25.38 12.22 -10.84
C SER A 110 25.78 13.28 -11.87
N VAL A 111 25.40 14.54 -11.65
CA VAL A 111 26.01 15.66 -12.35
C VAL A 111 27.47 15.67 -11.90
N PRO A 112 28.45 15.48 -12.80
CA PRO A 112 29.85 15.56 -12.40
C PRO A 112 30.09 16.96 -11.84
N ARG A 113 30.65 17.05 -10.64
CA ARG A 113 31.18 18.32 -10.12
C ARG A 113 32.27 18.77 -11.08
N GLY A 114 31.93 19.72 -11.96
CA GLY A 114 32.92 20.44 -12.75
C GLY A 114 33.84 21.19 -11.80
N LYS A 115 35.14 20.90 -11.87
CA LYS A 115 36.18 21.69 -11.20
C LYS A 115 36.11 23.12 -11.75
N ARG A 116 35.93 24.10 -10.87
CA ARG A 116 36.43 25.45 -11.05
C ARG A 116 37.49 25.67 -9.98
#